data_AF-A0A5D0NSV8-F1
#
_entry.id   AF-A0A5D0NSV8-F1
#
_cell.length_a   1.000
_cell.length_b   1.000
_cell.length_c   1.000
_cell.angle_alpha   90.00
_cell.angle_beta   90.00
_cell.angle_gamma   90.00
#
_symmetry.space_group_name_H-M   'P 1'
#
loop_
_entity.id
_entity.type
_entity.pdbx_description
1 polymer ?
#
loop_
_entity_poly.entity_id
_entity_poly.type
_entity_poly.pdbx_seq_one_letter_code
_entity_poly.pdbx_strand_id
1 'polypeptide(L)'
;MVLLATSLTVASCATTFALLTWEDVDKIATAISALAGIAAVGVAVWAALPGAGNAVRVSGTGKAVARNGGVAVSGFSGPASAAASASEVHTTGDAEASGGKATSGVSLS
;
A
#
# COMPACT_ATOMS: atom_id res chain seq x y z
N MET A 1 6.51 -7.58 12.62
CA MET A 1 7.33 -6.46 12.08
C MET A 1 7.23 -5.20 12.92
N VAL A 2 6.04 -4.83 13.43
CA VAL A 2 5.86 -3.67 14.34
C VAL A 2 6.85 -3.69 15.50
N LEU A 3 6.96 -4.79 16.25
CA LEU A 3 7.88 -4.89 17.41
C LEU A 3 9.36 -4.61 17.08
N LEU A 4 9.84 -5.13 15.93
CA LEU A 4 11.20 -4.87 15.45
C LEU A 4 11.41 -3.40 15.10
N ALA A 5 10.43 -2.79 14.43
CA ALA A 5 10.46 -1.36 14.12
C ALA A 5 10.42 -0.52 15.41
N THR A 6 9.54 -0.85 16.36
CA THR A 6 9.43 -0.14 17.63
C THR A 6 10.72 -0.28 18.43
N SER A 7 11.34 -1.46 18.49
CA SER A 7 12.61 -1.66 19.18
C SER A 7 13.75 -0.88 18.56
N LEU A 8 13.80 -0.80 17.22
CA LEU A 8 14.84 -0.05 16.51
C LEU A 8 14.72 1.47 16.77
N THR A 9 13.49 1.98 16.76
CA THR A 9 13.20 3.39 17.04
C THR A 9 13.56 3.75 18.48
N VAL A 10 13.18 2.91 19.44
CA VAL A 10 13.50 3.13 20.86
C VAL A 10 15.01 3.09 21.10
N ALA A 11 15.72 2.12 20.51
CA ALA A 11 17.17 2.03 20.60
C ALA A 11 17.86 3.27 20.03
N SER A 12 17.45 3.71 18.84
CA SER A 12 18.01 4.92 18.19
C SER A 12 17.77 6.19 19.02
N CYS A 13 16.58 6.32 19.61
CA CYS A 13 16.23 7.44 20.47
C CYS A 13 17.09 7.44 21.75
N ALA A 14 17.25 6.27 22.39
CA ALA A 14 18.06 6.11 23.59
C ALA A 14 19.54 6.43 23.33
N THR A 15 20.10 5.97 22.20
CA THR A 15 21.48 6.30 21.80
C THR A 15 21.65 7.80 21.56
N THR A 16 20.69 8.45 20.89
CA THR A 16 20.73 9.89 20.66
C THR A 16 20.70 10.70 21.96
N PHE A 17 19.84 10.30 22.92
CA PHE A 17 19.77 10.94 24.23
C PHE A 17 21.04 10.73 25.06
N ALA A 18 21.65 9.54 24.99
CA ALA A 18 22.91 9.25 25.66
C ALA A 18 24.07 10.09 25.06
N LEU A 19 24.04 10.37 23.76
CA LEU A 19 25.04 11.22 23.09
C LEU A 19 24.83 12.71 23.36
N LEU A 20 23.59 13.19 23.46
CA LEU A 20 23.25 14.60 23.76
C LEU A 20 23.53 14.99 25.21
N THR A 21 23.51 14.04 26.13
CA THR A 21 23.76 14.31 27.56
C THR A 21 25.23 14.53 27.89
N TRP A 22 26.15 14.25 26.94
CA TRP A 22 27.60 14.46 27.06
C TRP A 22 28.08 15.54 26.08
N GLU A 23 28.07 16.81 26.51
CA GLU A 23 28.91 17.95 26.07
C GLU A 23 28.81 18.56 24.63
N ASP A 24 28.93 19.90 24.62
CA ASP A 24 29.58 20.84 23.67
C ASP A 24 29.12 21.07 22.21
N VAL A 25 29.22 22.35 21.82
CA VAL A 25 28.70 23.00 20.61
C VAL A 25 29.23 22.39 19.30
N ASP A 26 30.45 21.85 19.28
CA ASP A 26 31.02 21.16 18.10
C ASP A 26 30.34 19.82 17.78
N LYS A 27 29.67 19.20 18.76
CA LYS A 27 28.93 17.95 18.52
C LYS A 27 27.61 18.15 17.80
N ILE A 28 27.13 19.39 17.63
CA ILE A 28 25.88 19.67 16.91
C ILE A 28 26.00 19.27 15.43
N ALA A 29 27.11 19.57 14.77
CA ALA A 29 27.34 19.19 13.37
C ALA A 29 27.37 17.66 13.19
N THR A 30 27.99 16.97 14.16
CA THR A 30 28.06 15.51 14.18
C THR A 30 26.67 14.90 14.46
N ALA A 31 25.89 15.51 15.36
CA ALA A 31 24.52 15.10 15.65
C ALA A 31 23.58 15.28 14.45
N ILE A 32 23.73 16.37 13.69
CA ILE A 32 22.94 16.61 12.46
C ILE A 32 23.26 15.55 11.40
N SER A 33 24.54 15.20 11.21
CA SER A 33 24.92 14.12 10.27
C SER A 33 24.39 12.75 10.73
N ALA A 34 24.41 12.48 12.03
CA ALA A 34 23.81 11.26 12.59
C ALA A 34 22.29 11.22 12.36
N LEU A 35 21.58 12.32 12.58
CA LEU A 35 20.15 12.44 12.32
C LEU A 35 19.81 12.26 10.83
N ALA A 36 20.63 12.81 9.92
CA ALA A 36 20.48 12.60 8.49
C ALA A 36 20.65 11.11 8.12
N GLY A 37 21.61 10.42 8.75
CA GLY A 37 21.79 8.98 8.61
C GLY A 37 20.56 8.19 9.09
N ILE A 38 20.02 8.52 10.27
CA ILE A 38 18.81 7.89 10.82
C ILE A 38 17.60 8.15 9.91
N ALA A 39 17.45 9.37 9.39
CA ALA A 39 16.38 9.72 8.45
C ALA A 39 16.50 8.92 7.15
N ALA A 40 17.70 8.79 6.59
CA ALA A 40 17.95 7.99 5.40
C ALA A 40 17.61 6.51 5.63
N VAL A 41 18.00 5.95 6.77
CA VAL A 41 17.62 4.56 7.14
C VAL A 41 16.11 4.45 7.31
N GLY A 42 15.45 5.40 7.96
CA GLY A 42 14.00 5.43 8.11
C GLY A 42 13.27 5.45 6.77
N VAL A 43 13.72 6.28 5.83
CA VAL A 43 13.19 6.35 4.46
C VAL A 43 13.47 5.07 3.69
N ALA A 44 14.67 4.50 3.80
CA ALA A 44 15.02 3.24 3.15
C ALA A 44 14.15 2.07 3.66
N VAL A 45 13.91 2.01 4.97
CA VAL A 45 13.01 1.02 5.58
C VAL A 45 11.57 1.26 5.13
N TRP A 46 11.10 2.51 5.12
CA TRP A 46 9.76 2.84 4.64
C TRP A 46 9.56 2.48 3.17
N ALA A 47 10.56 2.74 2.32
CA ALA A 47 10.54 2.39 0.91
C ALA A 47 10.67 0.88 0.66
N ALA A 48 11.35 0.15 1.55
CA ALA A 48 11.49 -1.30 1.47
C ALA A 48 10.26 -2.06 1.99
N LEU A 49 9.38 -1.40 2.75
CA LEU A 49 8.14 -2.02 3.19
C LEU A 49 7.20 -2.17 1.99
N PRO A 50 6.72 -3.40 1.68
CA PRO A 50 5.70 -3.57 0.67
C PRO A 50 4.48 -2.75 1.09
N GLY A 51 4.03 -1.86 0.21
CA GLY A 51 2.82 -1.09 0.43
C GLY A 51 1.67 -2.02 0.78
N ALA A 52 0.88 -1.66 1.78
CA ALA A 52 -0.30 -2.41 2.22
C ALA A 52 -1.46 -2.34 1.19
N GLY A 53 -1.14 -2.45 -0.10
CA GLY A 53 -2.11 -2.72 -1.13
C GLY A 53 -2.53 -4.18 -0.98
N ASN A 54 -3.74 -4.42 -0.46
CA ASN A 54 -4.35 -5.73 -0.53
C ASN A 54 -4.44 -6.10 -2.02
N ALA A 55 -3.53 -6.96 -2.50
CA ALA A 55 -3.61 -7.50 -3.84
C ALA A 55 -4.87 -8.39 -3.91
N VAL A 56 -5.94 -7.87 -4.52
CA VAL A 56 -7.20 -8.59 -4.65
C VAL A 56 -7.11 -9.43 -5.91
N ARG A 57 -6.98 -10.75 -5.74
CA ARG A 57 -7.07 -11.71 -6.84
C ARG A 57 -8.55 -12.08 -7.04
N VAL A 58 -9.07 -11.83 -8.23
CA VAL A 58 -10.42 -12.25 -8.64
C VAL A 58 -10.27 -13.34 -9.69
N SER A 59 -10.73 -14.56 -9.38
CA SER A 59 -10.62 -15.69 -10.30
C SER A 59 -11.90 -16.51 -10.36
N GLY A 60 -12.25 -17.00 -11.55
CA GLY A 60 -13.37 -17.93 -11.74
C GLY A 60 -14.73 -17.26 -11.59
N THR A 61 -14.91 -16.06 -12.13
CA THR A 61 -16.20 -15.37 -12.05
C THR A 61 -17.20 -15.98 -13.03
N GLY A 62 -18.41 -16.25 -12.56
CA GLY A 62 -19.49 -16.81 -13.38
C GLY A 62 -20.16 -15.77 -14.27
N LYS A 63 -21.21 -16.21 -15.00
CA LYS A 63 -22.01 -15.33 -15.84
C LYS A 63 -22.77 -14.30 -15.00
N ALA A 64 -22.61 -13.01 -15.31
CA ALA A 64 -23.35 -11.92 -14.68
C ALA A 64 -24.43 -11.40 -15.63
N VAL A 65 -25.70 -11.38 -15.21
CA VAL A 65 -26.82 -10.93 -16.05
C VAL A 65 -27.65 -9.88 -15.33
N ALA A 66 -27.78 -8.70 -15.94
CA ALA A 66 -28.70 -7.66 -15.50
C ALA A 66 -29.89 -7.55 -16.46
N ARG A 67 -31.11 -7.67 -15.95
CA ARG A 67 -32.36 -7.46 -16.69
C ARG A 67 -33.05 -6.19 -16.16
N ASN A 68 -33.68 -5.42 -17.05
CA ASN A 68 -34.34 -4.14 -16.75
C ASN A 68 -33.39 -2.97 -16.38
N GLY A 69 -32.32 -2.77 -17.15
CA GLY A 69 -31.55 -1.53 -17.07
C GLY A 69 -30.48 -1.42 -15.98
N GLY A 70 -30.06 -2.55 -15.41
CA GLY A 70 -29.01 -2.61 -14.37
C GLY A 70 -27.58 -2.70 -14.91
N VAL A 71 -26.62 -2.72 -13.99
CA VAL A 71 -25.20 -2.96 -14.28
C VAL A 71 -24.86 -4.42 -13.99
N ALA A 72 -24.31 -5.13 -14.97
CA ALA A 72 -23.78 -6.49 -14.82
C ALA A 72 -22.26 -6.46 -14.89
N VAL A 73 -21.58 -6.90 -13.83
CA VAL A 73 -20.12 -7.03 -13.83
C VAL A 73 -19.73 -8.47 -13.54
N SER A 74 -18.98 -9.10 -14.44
CA SER A 74 -18.26 -10.35 -14.19
C SER A 74 -16.76 -10.05 -14.12
N GLY A 75 -16.20 -10.05 -12.92
CA GLY A 75 -14.81 -9.65 -12.66
C GLY A 75 -14.72 -8.68 -11.48
N PHE A 76 -13.96 -7.60 -11.61
CA PHE A 76 -13.75 -6.59 -10.57
C PHE A 76 -14.35 -5.24 -10.94
N SER A 77 -15.08 -4.61 -10.01
CA SER A 77 -15.51 -3.22 -10.11
C SER A 77 -15.12 -2.48 -8.84
N GLY A 78 -14.42 -1.36 -8.99
CA GLY A 78 -13.96 -0.57 -7.85
C GLY A 78 -13.60 0.87 -8.21
N PRO A 79 -13.29 1.71 -7.21
CA PRO A 79 -12.85 3.08 -7.44
C PRO A 79 -11.49 3.10 -8.15
N ALA A 80 -11.18 4.16 -8.89
CA ALA A 80 -9.88 4.32 -9.56
C ALA A 80 -8.66 4.15 -8.64
N SER A 81 -8.81 4.45 -7.34
CA SER A 81 -7.78 4.21 -6.31
C SER A 81 -7.46 2.73 -6.09
N ALA A 82 -8.36 1.81 -6.48
CA ALA A 82 -8.14 0.37 -6.42
C ALA A 82 -7.21 -0.13 -7.53
N ALA A 83 -6.98 0.65 -8.59
CA ALA A 83 -6.06 0.29 -9.68
C ALA A 83 -4.60 0.13 -9.21
N ALA A 84 -4.22 0.89 -8.17
CA ALA A 84 -2.89 0.84 -7.56
C ALA A 84 -2.68 -0.41 -6.69
N SER A 85 -3.75 -1.10 -6.30
CA SER A 85 -3.69 -2.38 -5.61
C SER A 85 -3.76 -3.48 -6.66
N ALA A 86 -2.60 -4.05 -7.01
CA ALA A 86 -2.46 -5.05 -8.07
C ALA A 86 -3.62 -6.07 -8.06
N SER A 87 -4.57 -5.86 -8.99
CA SER A 87 -5.79 -6.65 -9.10
C SER A 87 -5.59 -7.63 -10.25
N GLU A 88 -5.23 -8.87 -9.91
CA GLU A 88 -5.07 -9.92 -10.90
C GLU A 88 -6.43 -10.55 -11.16
N VAL A 89 -6.97 -10.33 -12.35
CA VAL A 89 -8.28 -10.84 -12.76
C VAL A 89 -8.08 -11.93 -13.81
N HIS A 90 -8.39 -13.17 -13.46
CA HIS A 90 -8.22 -14.34 -14.33
C HIS A 90 -9.53 -15.11 -14.49
N THR A 91 -9.78 -15.61 -15.72
CA THR A 91 -10.96 -16.43 -16.02
C THR A 91 -12.27 -15.71 -15.67
N THR A 92 -12.53 -14.58 -16.33
CA THR A 92 -13.81 -13.88 -16.17
C THR A 92 -14.87 -14.45 -17.09
N GLY A 93 -16.05 -14.70 -16.53
CA GLY A 93 -17.21 -15.15 -17.27
C GLY A 93 -17.89 -14.05 -18.08
N ASP A 94 -18.95 -14.42 -18.78
CA ASP A 94 -19.72 -13.49 -19.62
C ASP A 94 -20.52 -12.48 -18.79
N ALA A 95 -20.59 -11.25 -19.27
CA ALA A 95 -21.46 -10.22 -18.70
C ALA A 95 -22.50 -9.79 -19.73
N GLU A 96 -23.77 -9.82 -19.35
CA GLU A 96 -24.90 -9.50 -20.23
C GLU A 96 -25.85 -8.52 -19.55
N ALA A 97 -26.23 -7.43 -20.23
CA ALA A 97 -27.18 -6.46 -19.72
C ALA A 97 -28.25 -6.15 -20.75
N SER A 98 -29.52 -6.34 -20.38
CA SER A 98 -30.67 -5.92 -21.20
C SER A 98 -31.12 -4.53 -20.73
N GLY A 99 -30.61 -3.49 -21.40
CA GLY A 99 -30.95 -2.08 -21.17
C GLY A 99 -29.98 -1.30 -20.28
N GLY A 100 -28.79 -1.82 -19.96
CA GLY A 100 -27.82 -1.20 -19.05
C GLY A 100 -26.36 -1.49 -19.42
N LYS A 101 -25.43 -1.43 -18.46
CA LYS A 101 -23.98 -1.59 -18.70
C LYS A 101 -23.53 -3.01 -18.34
N ALA A 102 -22.86 -3.69 -19.26
CA ALA A 102 -22.24 -4.99 -19.02
C ALA A 102 -20.72 -4.88 -19.11
N THR A 103 -20.00 -5.36 -18.11
CA THR A 103 -18.54 -5.41 -18.09
C THR A 103 -18.05 -6.80 -17.72
N SER A 104 -17.24 -7.41 -18.57
CA SER A 104 -16.41 -8.57 -18.21
C SER A 104 -14.96 -8.10 -18.03
N GLY A 105 -14.30 -8.51 -16.94
CA GLY A 105 -12.95 -8.07 -16.61
C GLY A 105 -12.90 -7.02 -15.51
N VAL A 106 -12.24 -5.89 -15.77
CA VAL A 106 -12.01 -4.82 -14.78
C VAL A 106 -12.76 -3.55 -15.17
N SER A 107 -13.54 -3.00 -14.24
CA SER A 107 -14.19 -1.69 -14.35
C SER A 107 -13.69 -0.78 -13.24
N LEU A 108 -13.11 0.37 -13.62
CA LEU A 108 -12.67 1.41 -12.68
C LEU A 108 -13.45 2.70 -13.00
N SER A 109 -13.97 3.35 -11.97
CA SER A 109 -14.72 4.61 -12.06
C SER A 109 -14.21 5.65 -11.09
#